data_AF-A0A374UKW7-F1
#
_entry.id   AF-A0A374UKW7-F1
#
_cell.length_a   1.000
_cell.length_b   1.000
_cell.length_c   1.000
_cell.angle_alpha   90.00
_cell.angle_beta   90.00
_cell.angle_gamma   90.00
#
_symmetry.space_group_name_H-M   'P 1'
#
loop_
_entity.id
_entity.type
_entity.pdbx_description
1 polymer ?
#
loop_
_entity_poly.entity_id
_entity_poly.type
_entity_poly.pdbx_seq_one_letter_code
_entity_poly.pdbx_strand_id
1 'polypeptide(L)'
;MYIDFDGMQTKNLPNFKGGEKVFKADMFDDGDTKIMRGRLESGASIGLHTHEDNCEIIYILSGNGKVKYDDTEERLSAGSCHYCPKGHSHSLINDSEEDLVFFAVVPELR
;
A
#
# COMPACT_ATOMS: atom_id res chain seq x y z
N MET A 1 0.78 21.73 4.36
CA MET A 1 1.89 21.30 3.49
C MET A 1 1.29 20.73 2.21
N TYR A 2 1.94 20.94 1.05
CA TYR A 2 1.57 20.32 -0.23
C TYR A 2 2.61 19.24 -0.54
N ILE A 3 2.15 18.05 -0.96
CA ILE A 3 3.01 16.93 -1.35
C ILE A 3 2.88 16.74 -2.86
N ASP A 4 3.93 17.11 -3.59
CA ASP A 4 4.04 16.89 -5.03
C ASP A 4 4.65 15.51 -5.30
N PHE A 5 3.80 14.49 -5.50
CA PHE A 5 4.29 13.16 -5.82
C PHE A 5 4.94 13.06 -7.20
N ASP A 6 4.57 13.93 -8.16
CA ASP A 6 5.13 13.88 -9.51
C ASP A 6 6.56 14.44 -9.56
N GLY A 7 6.90 15.32 -8.63
CA GLY A 7 8.26 15.82 -8.41
C GLY A 7 9.15 14.90 -7.55
N MET A 8 8.63 13.80 -7.01
CA MET A 8 9.40 12.91 -6.13
C MET A 8 10.22 11.87 -6.89
N GLN A 9 11.35 11.48 -6.31
CA GLN A 9 12.07 10.29 -6.76
C GLN A 9 11.36 9.03 -6.24
N THR A 10 10.83 8.23 -7.16
CA THR A 10 10.23 6.93 -6.84
C THR A 10 11.26 5.98 -6.24
N LYS A 11 10.94 5.42 -5.07
CA LYS A 11 11.72 4.35 -4.44
C LYS A 11 11.23 3.00 -4.97
N ASN A 12 12.17 2.18 -5.45
CA ASN A 12 11.90 0.79 -5.84
C ASN A 12 12.25 -0.14 -4.67
N LEU A 13 11.24 -0.81 -4.12
CA LEU A 13 11.35 -1.70 -2.96
C LEU A 13 11.12 -3.15 -3.41
N PRO A 14 12.18 -3.90 -3.77
CA PRO A 14 12.04 -5.28 -4.20
C PRO A 14 11.58 -6.18 -3.04
N ASN A 15 10.67 -7.09 -3.33
CA ASN A 15 10.12 -8.08 -2.40
C ASN A 15 9.70 -7.47 -1.06
N PHE A 16 9.05 -6.31 -1.11
CA PHE A 16 8.71 -5.55 0.08
C PHE A 16 7.82 -6.38 1.03
N LYS A 17 8.25 -6.50 2.29
CA LYS A 17 7.63 -7.37 3.31
C LYS A 17 7.53 -8.85 2.90
N GLY A 18 8.41 -9.32 2.01
CA GLY A 18 8.39 -10.68 1.48
C GLY A 18 7.35 -10.89 0.36
N GLY A 19 6.82 -9.79 -0.21
CA GLY A 19 5.93 -9.84 -1.37
C GLY A 19 6.67 -10.17 -2.66
N GLU A 20 5.92 -10.11 -3.76
CA GLU A 20 6.41 -10.43 -5.10
C GLU A 20 6.83 -9.18 -5.87
N LYS A 21 7.86 -9.32 -6.70
CA LYS A 21 8.38 -8.26 -7.59
C LYS A 21 8.74 -6.97 -6.84
N VAL A 22 8.33 -5.81 -7.33
CA VAL A 22 8.76 -4.50 -6.83
C VAL A 22 7.56 -3.64 -6.43
N PHE A 23 7.59 -3.14 -5.20
CA PHE A 23 6.73 -2.05 -4.77
C PHE A 23 7.40 -0.71 -5.10
N LYS A 24 6.74 0.12 -5.91
CA LYS A 24 7.21 1.47 -6.27
C LYS A 24 6.48 2.50 -5.42
N ALA A 25 7.23 3.36 -4.71
CA ALA A 25 6.66 4.31 -3.75
C ALA A 25 7.23 5.72 -3.94
N ASP A 26 6.34 6.68 -4.19
CA ASP A 26 6.60 8.11 -4.04
C ASP A 26 6.15 8.48 -2.61
N MET A 27 7.09 8.65 -1.67
CA MET A 27 6.79 8.64 -0.24
C MET A 27 7.36 9.83 0.51
N PHE A 28 6.50 10.51 1.26
CA PHE A 28 6.85 11.42 2.35
C PHE A 28 6.86 10.65 3.68
N ASP A 29 7.82 10.95 4.55
CA ASP A 29 7.98 10.35 5.88
C ASP A 29 8.60 11.38 6.82
N ASP A 30 7.91 11.74 7.89
CA ASP A 30 8.42 12.63 8.95
C ASP A 30 8.72 11.89 10.28
N GLY A 31 8.66 10.56 10.27
CA GLY A 31 8.82 9.71 11.44
C GLY A 31 7.53 9.46 12.23
N ASP A 32 6.54 10.35 12.15
CA ASP A 32 5.23 10.18 12.80
C ASP A 32 4.17 9.70 11.81
N THR A 33 4.29 10.05 10.53
CA THR A 33 3.34 9.65 9.48
C THR A 33 4.05 9.47 8.15
N LYS A 34 3.75 8.34 7.50
CA LYS A 34 4.13 8.08 6.11
C LYS A 34 2.93 8.34 5.21
N ILE A 35 3.16 9.07 4.12
CA ILE A 35 2.14 9.37 3.10
C ILE A 35 2.74 9.05 1.74
N MET A 36 2.09 8.17 0.97
CA MET A 36 2.67 7.70 -0.28
C MET A 36 1.67 7.50 -1.41
N ARG A 37 2.15 7.69 -2.64
CA ARG A 37 1.54 7.12 -3.84
C ARG A 37 2.31 5.86 -4.20
N GLY A 38 1.62 4.72 -4.09
CA GLY A 38 2.15 3.40 -4.36
C GLY A 38 1.74 2.86 -5.73
N ARG A 39 2.60 2.03 -6.32
CA ARG A 39 2.30 1.28 -7.54
C ARG A 39 2.82 -0.15 -7.44
N LEU A 40 1.97 -1.08 -7.83
CA LEU A 40 2.29 -2.50 -8.03
C LEU A 40 1.99 -2.86 -9.48
N GLU A 41 3.00 -3.33 -10.20
CA GLU A 41 2.80 -3.91 -11.53
C GLU A 41 2.06 -5.24 -11.45
N SER A 42 1.57 -5.75 -12.58
CA SER A 42 0.88 -7.04 -12.66
C SER A 42 1.68 -8.14 -11.94
N GLY A 43 1.04 -8.84 -11.01
CA GLY A 43 1.64 -9.92 -10.21
C GLY A 43 2.57 -9.47 -9.09
N ALA A 44 2.76 -8.17 -8.84
CA ALA A 44 3.50 -7.66 -7.70
C ALA A 44 2.61 -7.62 -6.44
N SER A 45 3.25 -7.70 -5.27
CA SER A 45 2.56 -7.60 -3.98
C SER A 45 3.41 -6.96 -2.90
N ILE A 46 2.72 -6.42 -1.91
CA ILE A 46 3.29 -6.15 -0.59
C ILE A 46 2.98 -7.36 0.28
N GLY A 47 4.01 -7.99 0.84
CA GLY A 47 3.83 -9.21 1.62
C GLY A 47 2.98 -9.02 2.88
N LEU A 48 2.48 -10.13 3.42
CA LEU A 48 1.65 -10.13 4.62
C LEU A 48 2.42 -9.57 5.81
N HIS A 49 1.86 -8.57 6.48
CA HIS A 49 2.45 -7.95 7.64
C HIS A 49 1.41 -7.41 8.62
N THR A 50 1.80 -7.34 9.89
CA THR A 50 0.99 -6.80 10.98
C THR A 50 1.35 -5.35 11.27
N HIS A 51 0.33 -4.52 11.50
CA HIS A 51 0.51 -3.18 12.05
C HIS A 51 0.54 -3.23 13.58
N GLU A 52 1.70 -3.49 14.18
CA GLU A 52 1.84 -3.65 15.64
C GLU A 52 1.70 -2.33 16.40
N ASP A 53 2.22 -1.23 15.84
CA ASP A 53 2.34 0.08 16.50
C ASP A 53 1.60 1.20 15.77
N ASN A 54 1.01 0.90 14.61
CA ASN A 54 0.37 1.88 13.72
C ASN A 54 -0.92 1.34 13.12
N CYS A 55 -1.47 2.06 12.14
CA CYS A 55 -2.51 1.57 11.25
C CYS A 55 -2.19 2.00 9.82
N GLU A 56 -2.94 1.50 8.84
CA GLU A 56 -2.79 1.94 7.45
C GLU A 56 -4.15 2.18 6.79
N ILE A 57 -4.23 3.29 6.05
CA ILE A 57 -5.34 3.59 5.14
C ILE A 57 -4.81 3.45 3.72
N ILE A 58 -5.46 2.63 2.89
CA ILE A 58 -5.17 2.48 1.46
C ILE A 58 -6.40 2.91 0.66
N TYR A 59 -6.21 3.81 -0.31
CA TYR A 59 -7.23 4.22 -1.27
C TYR A 59 -6.78 3.94 -2.69
N ILE A 60 -7.54 3.14 -3.44
CA ILE A 60 -7.17 2.77 -4.81
C ILE A 60 -7.50 3.90 -5.77
N LEU A 61 -6.48 4.36 -6.50
CA LEU A 61 -6.57 5.44 -7.48
C LEU A 61 -6.88 4.89 -8.88
N SER A 62 -6.28 3.76 -9.26
CA SER A 62 -6.54 3.09 -10.53
C SER A 62 -6.14 1.61 -10.48
N GLY A 63 -6.66 0.83 -11.43
CA GLY A 63 -6.40 -0.61 -11.51
C GLY A 63 -7.30 -1.43 -10.60
N ASN A 64 -7.00 -2.74 -10.52
CA ASN A 64 -7.75 -3.70 -9.71
C ASN A 64 -6.76 -4.59 -8.95
N GLY A 65 -7.18 -5.09 -7.80
CA GLY A 65 -6.39 -6.03 -7.03
C GLY A 65 -7.20 -6.64 -5.91
N LYS A 66 -6.49 -7.13 -4.90
CA LYS A 66 -7.10 -7.63 -3.68
C LYS A 66 -6.24 -7.37 -2.47
N VAL A 67 -6.89 -7.36 -1.31
CA VAL A 67 -6.22 -7.43 -0.03
C VAL A 67 -6.53 -8.79 0.62
N LYS A 68 -5.50 -9.45 1.15
CA LYS A 68 -5.69 -10.47 2.19
C LYS A 68 -5.71 -9.73 3.52
N TYR A 69 -6.78 -9.85 4.28
CA TYR A 69 -6.98 -9.17 5.56
C TYR A 69 -7.44 -10.19 6.60
N ASP A 70 -6.58 -10.47 7.57
CA ASP A 70 -6.70 -11.60 8.49
C ASP A 70 -7.06 -12.91 7.74
N ASP A 71 -8.24 -13.48 8.01
CA ASP A 71 -8.73 -14.72 7.39
C ASP A 71 -9.61 -14.48 6.16
N THR A 72 -9.67 -13.24 5.66
CA THR A 72 -10.56 -12.83 4.55
C THR A 72 -9.80 -12.30 3.34
N GLU A 73 -10.46 -12.31 2.18
CA GLU A 73 -9.99 -11.63 0.98
C GLU A 73 -11.00 -10.59 0.52
N GLU A 74 -10.51 -9.39 0.22
CA GLU A 74 -11.30 -8.24 -0.22
C GLU A 74 -10.87 -7.83 -1.64
N ARG A 75 -11.83 -7.68 -2.55
CA ARG A 75 -11.57 -7.17 -3.91
C ARG A 75 -11.57 -5.65 -3.91
N LEU A 76 -10.54 -5.05 -4.52
CA LEU A 76 -10.39 -3.61 -4.61
C LEU A 76 -10.31 -3.16 -6.06
N SER A 77 -10.90 -2.00 -6.33
CA SER A 77 -10.85 -1.29 -7.61
C SER A 77 -10.77 0.22 -7.36
N ALA A 78 -10.59 1.01 -8.41
CA ALA A 78 -10.57 2.48 -8.29
C ALA A 78 -11.76 3.01 -7.46
N GLY A 79 -11.45 3.79 -6.41
CA GLY A 79 -12.43 4.31 -5.47
C GLY A 79 -12.64 3.46 -4.21
N SER A 80 -12.10 2.24 -4.15
CA SER A 80 -12.11 1.42 -2.94
C SER A 80 -11.18 1.99 -1.87
N CYS A 81 -11.62 1.89 -0.61
CA CYS A 81 -10.82 2.20 0.57
C CYS A 81 -10.67 0.95 1.43
N HIS A 82 -9.45 0.59 1.78
CA HIS A 82 -9.13 -0.45 2.74
C HIS A 82 -8.46 0.20 3.96
N TYR A 83 -8.84 -0.25 5.16
CA TYR A 83 -8.27 0.22 6.43
C TYR A 83 -7.79 -0.98 7.23
N CYS A 84 -6.52 -0.96 7.62
CA CYS A 84 -5.91 -1.96 8.48
C CYS A 84 -5.62 -1.34 9.85
N PRO A 85 -6.44 -1.62 10.88
CA PRO A 85 -6.22 -1.11 12.23
C PRO A 85 -5.03 -1.78 12.93
N LYS A 86 -4.56 -1.15 14.00
CA LYS A 86 -3.53 -1.70 14.88
C LYS A 86 -3.88 -3.12 15.34
N GLY A 87 -2.90 -4.02 15.28
CA GLY A 87 -3.01 -5.42 15.66
C GLY A 87 -3.53 -6.35 14.56
N HIS A 88 -3.90 -5.82 13.39
CA HIS A 88 -4.37 -6.62 12.26
C HIS A 88 -3.29 -6.80 11.19
N SER A 89 -3.46 -7.86 10.39
CA SER A 89 -2.52 -8.21 9.32
C SER A 89 -3.15 -8.04 7.96
N HIS A 90 -2.36 -7.54 7.01
CA HIS A 90 -2.81 -7.51 5.62
C HIS A 90 -1.69 -7.64 4.58
N SER A 91 -2.09 -7.91 3.34
CA SER A 91 -1.23 -7.94 2.15
C SER A 91 -1.99 -7.35 0.97
N LEU A 92 -1.39 -6.40 0.26
CA LEU A 92 -1.95 -5.84 -0.98
C LEU A 92 -1.34 -6.54 -2.19
N ILE A 93 -2.19 -7.07 -3.06
CA ILE A 93 -1.79 -7.91 -4.19
C ILE A 93 -2.40 -7.35 -5.47
N ASN A 94 -1.58 -7.12 -6.49
CA ASN A 94 -2.06 -6.91 -7.85
C ASN A 94 -2.11 -8.25 -8.60
N ASP A 95 -3.29 -8.86 -8.66
CA ASP A 95 -3.55 -10.08 -9.43
C ASP A 95 -4.22 -9.80 -10.79
N SER A 96 -4.12 -8.55 -11.28
CA SER A 96 -4.63 -8.12 -12.59
C SER A 96 -3.50 -7.92 -13.60
N GLU A 97 -3.85 -7.63 -14.86
CA GLU A 97 -2.89 -7.40 -15.95
C GLU A 97 -2.36 -5.96 -16.00
N GLU A 98 -3.06 -5.01 -15.40
CA GLU A 98 -2.73 -3.58 -15.40
C GLU A 98 -2.05 -3.17 -14.09
N ASP A 99 -1.42 -2.00 -14.06
CA ASP A 99 -0.86 -1.43 -12.83
C ASP A 99 -1.96 -1.10 -11.81
N LEU A 100 -1.75 -1.53 -10.57
CA LEU A 100 -2.52 -1.09 -9.41
C LEU A 100 -1.82 0.13 -8.80
N VAL A 101 -2.51 1.27 -8.76
CA VAL A 101 -2.02 2.52 -8.19
C VAL A 101 -2.90 2.91 -7.02
N PHE A 102 -2.28 3.25 -5.89
CA PHE A 102 -2.98 3.56 -4.65
C PHE A 102 -2.32 4.70 -3.88
N PHE A 103 -3.10 5.36 -3.04
CA PHE A 103 -2.64 6.29 -2.03
C PHE A 103 -2.67 5.59 -0.68
N ALA A 104 -1.60 5.69 0.11
CA ALA A 104 -1.53 5.09 1.44
C ALA A 104 -1.06 6.09 2.50
N VAL A 105 -1.61 5.96 3.71
CA VAL A 105 -1.23 6.73 4.89
C VAL A 105 -1.01 5.77 6.06
N VAL A 106 0.18 5.84 6.67
CA VAL A 106 0.57 5.02 7.83
C VAL A 106 0.99 5.96 8.97
N PRO A 107 0.07 6.34 9.87
CA PRO A 107 0.40 7.11 11.07
C PRO A 107 0.87 6.20 12.21
N GLU A 108 1.88 6.62 12.97
CA GLU A 108 2.28 5.95 14.21
C GLU A 108 1.25 6.23 15.33
N LEU A 109 0.86 5.19 16.07
CA LEU A 109 -0.11 5.30 17.17
C LEU A 109 0.63 5.24 18.51
N ARG A 110 0.70 6.40 19.18
CA ARG A 110 1.35 6.57 20.49
C ARG A 110 0.51 6.03 21.64
#